data_AF-A0A2V9BPT7-F1
#
_entry.id   AF-A0A2V9BPT7-F1
#
_cell.length_a   1.000
_cell.length_b   1.000
_cell.length_c   1.000
_cell.angle_alpha   90.00
_cell.angle_beta   90.00
_cell.angle_gamma   90.00
#
_symmetry.space_group_name_H-M   'P 1'
#
loop_
_entity.id
_entity.type
_entity.pdbx_description
1 polymer ?
#
loop_
_entity_poly.entity_id
_entity_poly.type
_entity_poly.pdbx_seq_one_letter_code
_entity_poly.pdbx_strand_id
1 'polypeptide(L)'
;MPDWQELVRQRLSGLALDPSEKEEVHVELAAHLEESYEALLKENVPEQAAVSAALFQVTDWQDLQRRICAAKKRGHIMKKRLHQLWIPGFLTMGLSIVFLVTLQKLGFNARIVSWRDSDIFFYAPWLVSLPFLGALGAYISSRAGGSRGTALLASIFPALALTLTFLLMFPIDMIIEPIIGRQADFKIVAAALLKDGIGWMLFPGVALLAGGLLAHVLLSLRPSSRETAIG
;
A
#
# COMPACT_ATOMS: atom_id res chain seq x y z
N MET A 1 -46.41 6.41 0.13
CA MET A 1 -44.95 6.17 0.18
C MET A 1 -44.57 5.13 -0.87
N PRO A 2 -43.72 5.46 -1.84
CA PRO A 2 -43.26 4.54 -2.87
C PRO A 2 -42.35 3.44 -2.31
N ASP A 3 -42.33 2.27 -2.93
CA ASP A 3 -41.36 1.21 -2.63
C ASP A 3 -40.02 1.52 -3.32
N TRP A 4 -39.20 2.33 -2.66
CA TRP A 4 -37.92 2.80 -3.19
C TRP A 4 -36.92 1.67 -3.42
N GLN A 5 -36.92 0.64 -2.56
CA GLN A 5 -36.04 -0.51 -2.72
C GLN A 5 -36.37 -1.32 -3.96
N GLU A 6 -37.64 -1.62 -4.20
CA GLU A 6 -38.04 -2.38 -5.38
C GLU A 6 -37.78 -1.60 -6.67
N LEU A 7 -38.04 -0.28 -6.66
CA LEU A 7 -37.74 0.59 -7.81
C LEU A 7 -36.24 0.62 -8.12
N VAL A 8 -35.39 0.77 -7.11
CA VAL A 8 -33.94 0.74 -7.27
C VAL A 8 -33.47 -0.63 -7.73
N ARG A 9 -34.02 -1.73 -7.17
CA ARG A 9 -33.65 -3.11 -7.54
C ARG A 9 -33.97 -3.43 -9.00
N GLN A 10 -35.12 -2.97 -9.50
CA GLN A 10 -35.50 -3.14 -10.91
C GLN A 10 -34.56 -2.34 -11.83
N ARG A 11 -34.29 -1.07 -11.49
CA ARG A 11 -33.42 -0.18 -12.28
C ARG A 11 -31.95 -0.59 -12.23
N LEU A 12 -31.49 -1.16 -11.12
CA LEU A 12 -30.13 -1.67 -10.89
C LEU A 12 -30.00 -3.19 -11.08
N SER A 13 -30.96 -3.84 -11.73
CA SER A 13 -30.94 -5.30 -11.96
C SER A 13 -29.66 -5.79 -12.66
N GLY A 14 -29.08 -5.00 -13.57
CA GLY A 14 -27.84 -5.29 -14.30
C GLY A 14 -26.53 -5.08 -13.53
N LEU A 15 -26.57 -4.74 -12.24
CA LEU A 15 -25.36 -4.54 -11.44
C LEU A 15 -24.59 -5.87 -11.27
N ALA A 16 -23.38 -5.93 -11.84
CA ALA A 16 -22.48 -7.08 -11.77
C ALA A 16 -21.59 -7.03 -10.52
N LEU A 17 -22.22 -7.07 -9.34
CA LEU A 17 -21.56 -7.14 -8.03
C LEU A 17 -21.98 -8.41 -7.30
N ASP A 18 -21.22 -8.77 -6.26
CA ASP A 18 -21.60 -9.83 -5.34
C ASP A 18 -22.97 -9.54 -4.69
N PRO A 19 -23.79 -10.56 -4.37
CA PRO A 19 -25.15 -10.35 -3.86
C PRO A 19 -25.22 -9.46 -2.62
N SER A 20 -24.25 -9.58 -1.72
CA SER A 20 -24.17 -8.75 -0.50
C SER A 20 -23.87 -7.29 -0.80
N GLU A 21 -23.00 -7.00 -1.78
CA GLU A 21 -22.65 -5.62 -2.13
C GLU A 21 -23.74 -4.95 -2.96
N LYS A 22 -24.43 -5.75 -3.78
CA LYS A 22 -25.59 -5.31 -4.53
C LYS A 22 -26.72 -4.89 -3.59
N GLU A 23 -26.96 -5.66 -2.54
CA GLU A 23 -27.97 -5.33 -1.53
C GLU A 23 -27.61 -4.06 -0.75
N GLU A 24 -26.35 -3.93 -0.31
CA GLU A 24 -25.85 -2.71 0.34
C GLU A 24 -26.10 -1.46 -0.53
N VAL A 25 -25.75 -1.53 -1.82
CA VAL A 25 -25.95 -0.42 -2.78
C VAL A 25 -27.44 -0.12 -2.98
N HIS A 26 -28.30 -1.14 -3.04
CA HIS A 26 -29.75 -0.94 -3.20
C HIS A 26 -30.34 -0.23 -1.97
N VAL A 27 -29.97 -0.65 -0.77
CA VAL A 27 -30.43 -0.06 0.49
C VAL A 27 -29.99 1.40 0.58
N GLU A 28 -28.71 1.67 0.33
CA GLU A 28 -28.15 3.03 0.44
C GLU A 28 -28.76 3.98 -0.58
N LEU A 29 -28.92 3.55 -1.84
CA LEU A 29 -29.50 4.39 -2.88
C LEU A 29 -31.01 4.60 -2.68
N ALA A 30 -31.74 3.58 -2.21
CA ALA A 30 -33.16 3.72 -1.88
C ALA A 30 -33.36 4.73 -0.74
N ALA A 31 -32.56 4.64 0.32
CA ALA A 31 -32.59 5.60 1.42
C ALA A 31 -32.27 7.02 0.96
N HIS A 32 -31.33 7.20 0.04
CA HIS A 32 -30.99 8.52 -0.51
C HIS A 32 -32.13 9.13 -1.35
N LEU A 33 -32.81 8.31 -2.15
CA LEU A 33 -33.97 8.76 -2.94
C LEU A 33 -35.18 9.07 -2.05
N GLU A 34 -35.37 8.29 -0.99
CA GLU A 34 -36.39 8.53 0.03
C GLU A 34 -36.14 9.85 0.75
N GLU A 35 -34.91 10.12 1.20
CA GLU A 35 -34.52 11.39 1.82
C GLU A 35 -34.78 12.58 0.88
N SER A 36 -34.43 12.44 -0.39
CA SER A 36 -34.69 13.44 -1.42
C SER A 36 -36.19 13.69 -1.64
N TYR A 37 -36.98 12.63 -1.65
CA TYR A 37 -38.43 12.72 -1.76
C TYR A 37 -39.05 13.41 -0.55
N GLU A 38 -38.61 13.07 0.67
CA GLU A 38 -39.07 13.73 1.89
C GLU A 38 -38.70 15.21 1.93
N ALA A 39 -37.53 15.58 1.42
CA ALA A 39 -37.14 16.98 1.28
C ALA A 39 -38.07 17.74 0.33
N LEU A 40 -38.41 17.16 -0.82
CA LEU A 40 -39.33 17.77 -1.79
C LEU A 40 -40.76 17.90 -1.25
N LEU A 41 -41.23 16.94 -0.45
CA LEU A 41 -42.51 17.06 0.23
C LEU A 41 -42.53 18.22 1.25
N LYS A 42 -41.43 18.44 1.98
CA LYS A 42 -41.30 19.58 2.91
C LYS A 42 -41.33 20.93 2.19
N GLU A 43 -40.94 20.96 0.91
CA GLU A 43 -41.03 22.14 0.04
C GLU A 43 -42.42 22.33 -0.60
N ASN A 44 -43.43 21.55 -0.18
CA ASN A 44 -44.80 21.56 -0.71
C ASN A 44 -44.90 21.17 -2.21
N VAL A 45 -43.92 20.41 -2.72
CA VAL A 45 -44.02 19.82 -4.05
C VAL A 45 -45.11 18.72 -4.03
N PRO A 46 -46.00 18.65 -5.03
CA PRO A 46 -47.01 17.60 -5.10
C PRO A 46 -46.37 16.21 -5.10
N GLU A 47 -46.95 15.24 -4.40
CA GLU A 47 -46.37 13.90 -4.19
C GLU A 47 -45.89 13.24 -5.50
N GLN A 48 -46.69 13.31 -6.56
CA GLN A 48 -46.36 12.73 -7.87
C GLN A 48 -45.19 13.45 -8.57
N ALA A 49 -45.10 14.77 -8.39
CA ALA A 49 -43.97 15.57 -8.86
C ALA A 49 -42.71 15.33 -8.01
N ALA A 50 -42.85 15.11 -6.71
CA ALA A 50 -41.74 14.79 -5.81
C ALA A 50 -41.11 13.44 -6.14
N VAL A 51 -41.92 12.41 -6.44
CA VAL A 51 -41.40 11.08 -6.85
C VAL A 51 -40.62 11.16 -8.17
N SER A 52 -41.20 11.82 -9.17
CA SER A 52 -40.54 11.97 -10.47
C SER A 52 -39.27 12.82 -10.38
N ALA A 53 -39.28 13.89 -9.59
CA ALA A 53 -38.11 14.74 -9.36
C ALA A 53 -37.00 14.00 -8.60
N ALA A 54 -37.32 13.21 -7.57
CA ALA A 54 -36.34 12.37 -6.87
C ALA A 54 -35.68 11.36 -7.80
N LEU A 55 -36.48 10.67 -8.65
CA LEU A 55 -35.95 9.73 -9.65
C LEU A 55 -35.13 10.42 -10.74
N PHE A 56 -35.46 11.67 -11.10
CA PHE A 56 -34.75 12.45 -12.13
C PHE A 56 -33.36 12.91 -11.67
N GLN A 57 -33.09 12.93 -10.36
CA GLN A 57 -31.73 13.17 -9.84
C GLN A 57 -30.73 12.14 -10.39
N VAL A 58 -31.19 10.93 -10.68
CA VAL A 58 -30.41 9.92 -11.41
C VAL A 58 -30.73 10.03 -12.90
N THR A 59 -30.04 10.95 -13.57
CA THR A 59 -30.27 11.26 -14.99
C THR A 59 -29.95 10.08 -15.91
N ASP A 60 -28.92 9.28 -15.58
CA ASP A 60 -28.54 8.08 -16.32
C ASP A 60 -28.21 6.91 -15.36
N TRP A 61 -29.12 5.95 -15.31
CA TRP A 61 -28.99 4.74 -14.50
C TRP A 61 -27.87 3.82 -14.98
N GLN A 62 -27.58 3.77 -16.28
CA GLN A 62 -26.49 2.95 -16.80
C GLN A 62 -25.13 3.56 -16.50
N ASP A 63 -25.02 4.90 -16.54
CA ASP A 63 -23.81 5.58 -16.09
C ASP A 63 -23.59 5.41 -14.59
N LEU A 64 -24.64 5.54 -13.77
CA LEU A 64 -24.57 5.28 -12.33
C LEU A 64 -24.10 3.85 -12.03
N GLN A 65 -24.67 2.84 -12.71
CA GLN A 65 -24.22 1.45 -12.62
C GLN A 65 -22.73 1.31 -12.96
N ARG A 66 -22.29 1.89 -14.08
CA ARG A 66 -20.88 1.83 -14.49
C ARG A 66 -19.96 2.46 -13.45
N ARG A 67 -20.34 3.61 -12.88
CA ARG A 67 -19.59 4.29 -11.83
C ARG A 67 -19.51 3.48 -10.55
N ILE A 68 -20.62 2.90 -10.09
CA ILE A 68 -20.67 2.06 -8.89
C ILE A 68 -19.78 0.82 -9.08
N CYS A 69 -19.93 0.11 -10.20
CA CYS A 69 -19.09 -1.05 -10.52
C CYS A 69 -17.61 -0.67 -10.58
N ALA A 70 -17.26 0.45 -11.22
CA ALA A 70 -15.89 0.94 -11.29
C ALA A 70 -15.33 1.31 -9.89
N ALA A 71 -16.14 1.96 -9.05
CA ALA A 71 -15.77 2.36 -7.70
C ALA A 71 -15.53 1.16 -6.78
N LYS A 72 -16.47 0.20 -6.73
CA LYS A 72 -16.32 -1.05 -5.95
C LYS A 72 -15.11 -1.86 -6.43
N LYS A 73 -14.95 -2.03 -7.75
CA LYS A 73 -13.76 -2.68 -8.34
C LYS A 73 -12.46 -1.98 -7.92
N ARG A 74 -12.42 -0.65 -7.95
CA ARG A 74 -11.26 0.14 -7.48
C ARG A 74 -11.01 -0.06 -5.99
N GLY A 75 -12.07 -0.08 -5.17
CA GLY A 75 -12.01 -0.35 -3.74
C GLY A 75 -11.39 -1.71 -3.43
N HIS A 76 -11.83 -2.77 -4.11
CA HIS A 76 -11.23 -4.11 -3.97
C HIS A 76 -9.75 -4.13 -4.35
N ILE A 77 -9.38 -3.46 -5.45
CA ILE A 77 -7.98 -3.36 -5.88
C ILE A 77 -7.14 -2.65 -4.81
N MET A 78 -7.65 -1.55 -4.23
CA MET A 78 -6.95 -0.84 -3.16
C MET A 78 -6.79 -1.70 -1.90
N LYS A 79 -7.86 -2.37 -1.44
CA LYS A 79 -7.82 -3.27 -0.27
C LYS A 79 -6.85 -4.44 -0.48
N LYS A 80 -6.82 -4.98 -1.70
CA LYS A 80 -5.89 -6.04 -2.11
C LYS A 80 -4.44 -5.54 -2.09
N ARG A 81 -4.15 -4.37 -2.65
CA ARG A 81 -2.81 -3.75 -2.60
C ARG A 81 -2.38 -3.44 -1.17
N LEU A 82 -3.28 -2.98 -0.31
CA LEU A 82 -3.00 -2.72 1.10
C LEU A 82 -2.49 -3.99 1.80
N HIS A 83 -3.20 -5.12 1.66
CA HIS A 83 -2.82 -6.39 2.29
C HIS A 83 -1.60 -7.06 1.64
N GLN A 84 -1.41 -6.89 0.33
CA GLN A 84 -0.35 -7.56 -0.41
C GLN A 84 0.98 -6.82 -0.38
N LEU A 85 0.98 -5.50 -0.30
CA LEU A 85 2.18 -4.68 -0.46
C LEU A 85 2.48 -3.84 0.77
N TRP A 86 1.50 -3.05 1.22
CA TRP A 86 1.71 -2.03 2.24
C TRP A 86 1.85 -2.62 3.64
N ILE A 87 0.94 -3.50 4.06
CA ILE A 87 1.02 -4.12 5.40
C ILE A 87 2.34 -4.90 5.58
N PRO A 88 2.75 -5.79 4.66
CA PRO A 88 4.02 -6.52 4.79
C PRO A 88 5.24 -5.57 4.72
N GLY A 89 5.21 -4.58 3.83
CA GLY A 89 6.29 -3.61 3.67
C GLY A 89 6.51 -2.76 4.91
N PHE A 90 5.44 -2.20 5.49
CA PHE A 90 5.54 -1.41 6.73
C PHE A 90 5.91 -2.26 7.94
N LEU A 91 5.40 -3.49 8.02
CA LEU A 91 5.73 -4.40 9.12
C LEU A 91 7.24 -4.74 9.12
N THR A 92 7.78 -5.12 7.97
CA THR A 92 9.21 -5.46 7.84
C THR A 92 10.11 -4.25 8.02
N MET A 93 9.69 -3.08 7.52
CA MET A 93 10.37 -1.81 7.76
C MET A 93 10.42 -1.46 9.25
N GLY A 94 9.28 -1.52 9.94
CA GLY A 94 9.19 -1.25 11.37
C GLY A 94 10.05 -2.19 12.19
N LEU A 95 10.02 -3.49 11.89
CA LEU A 95 10.86 -4.48 12.57
C LEU A 95 12.36 -4.20 12.38
N SER A 96 12.76 -3.84 11.15
CA SER A 96 14.15 -3.51 10.83
C SER A 96 14.64 -2.26 11.57
N ILE A 97 13.82 -1.21 11.63
CA ILE A 97 14.14 0.05 12.32
C ILE A 97 14.24 -0.17 13.82
N VAL A 98 13.26 -0.85 14.42
CA VAL A 98 13.29 -1.14 15.87
C VAL A 98 14.52 -1.94 16.22
N PHE A 99 14.86 -2.96 15.43
CA PHE A 99 16.06 -3.77 15.67
C PHE A 99 17.35 -2.93 15.58
N LEU A 100 17.46 -2.04 14.60
CA LEU A 100 18.58 -1.11 14.48
C LEU A 100 18.70 -0.21 15.72
N VAL A 101 17.61 0.43 16.14
CA VAL A 101 17.59 1.31 17.32
C VAL A 101 17.94 0.55 18.59
N THR A 102 17.46 -0.68 18.74
CA THR A 102 17.81 -1.54 19.88
C THR A 102 19.31 -1.87 19.91
N LEU A 103 19.91 -2.19 18.76
CA LEU A 103 21.36 -2.43 18.65
C LEU A 103 22.17 -1.18 19.02
N GLN A 104 21.72 0.01 18.59
CA GLN A 104 22.34 1.29 18.97
C GLN A 104 22.26 1.53 20.47
N LYS A 105 21.08 1.32 21.09
CA LYS A 105 20.89 1.50 22.54
C LYS A 105 21.69 0.53 23.39
N LEU A 106 21.92 -0.69 22.89
CA LEU A 106 22.73 -1.72 23.55
C LEU A 106 24.25 -1.46 23.42
N GLY A 107 24.66 -0.39 22.74
CA GLY A 107 26.07 -0.04 22.60
C GLY A 107 26.85 -0.99 21.69
N PHE A 108 26.18 -1.69 20.75
CA PHE A 108 26.91 -2.44 19.74
C PHE A 108 27.75 -1.47 18.90
N ASN A 109 29.03 -1.78 18.71
CA ASN A 109 29.88 -0.99 17.85
C ASN A 109 29.54 -1.29 16.39
N ALA A 110 29.28 -0.26 15.59
CA ALA A 110 29.23 -0.42 14.14
C ALA A 110 30.60 -0.93 13.68
N ARG A 111 30.63 -2.10 13.04
CA ARG A 111 31.88 -2.63 12.49
C ARG A 111 32.19 -1.87 11.20
N ILE A 112 33.42 -1.39 11.12
CA ILE A 112 33.96 -0.78 9.92
C ILE A 112 34.20 -1.91 8.93
N VAL A 113 33.51 -1.86 7.79
CA VAL A 113 33.89 -2.66 6.62
C VAL A 113 34.46 -1.66 5.63
N SER A 114 35.79 -1.60 5.56
CA SER A 114 36.47 -0.77 4.59
C SER A 114 36.37 -1.43 3.22
N TRP A 115 35.73 -0.76 2.26
CA TRP A 115 35.71 -1.19 0.87
C TRP A 115 36.32 -0.10 -0.01
N ARG A 116 37.51 -0.38 -0.53
CA ARG A 116 38.16 0.32 -1.66
C ARG A 116 38.15 1.87 -1.54
N ASP A 117 38.47 2.40 -0.36
CA ASP A 117 38.58 3.83 0.04
C ASP A 117 37.37 4.46 0.76
N SER A 118 36.31 3.70 1.03
CA SER A 118 35.19 4.14 1.89
C SER A 118 35.10 3.28 3.16
N ASP A 119 35.17 3.94 4.31
CA ASP A 119 34.87 3.33 5.62
C ASP A 119 33.37 3.40 5.86
N ILE A 120 32.67 2.33 5.47
CA ILE A 120 31.22 2.26 5.69
C ILE A 120 30.98 1.51 7.01
N PHE A 121 30.23 2.14 7.90
CA PHE A 121 29.91 1.61 9.21
C PHE A 121 28.63 0.79 9.14
N PHE A 122 28.72 -0.52 9.36
CA PHE A 122 27.53 -1.37 9.42
C PHE A 122 27.44 -2.15 10.74
N TYR A 123 26.20 -2.31 11.21
CA TYR A 123 25.89 -3.26 12.27
C TYR A 123 25.79 -4.65 11.64
N ALA A 124 26.84 -5.46 11.79
CA ALA A 124 26.86 -6.83 11.26
C ALA A 124 25.62 -7.67 11.67
N PRO A 125 25.14 -7.61 12.93
CA PRO A 125 23.91 -8.32 13.32
C PRO A 125 22.66 -7.82 12.58
N TRP A 126 22.61 -6.54 12.24
CA TRP A 126 21.51 -5.95 11.49
C TRP A 126 21.54 -6.38 10.01
N LEU A 127 22.69 -6.33 9.35
CA LEU A 127 22.82 -6.79 7.96
C LEU A 127 22.45 -8.27 7.79
N VAL A 128 22.81 -9.12 8.74
CA VAL A 128 22.50 -10.56 8.71
C VAL A 128 21.01 -10.84 8.91
N SER A 129 20.27 -9.96 9.60
CA SER A 129 18.83 -10.15 9.79
C SER A 129 17.99 -9.69 8.60
N LEU A 130 18.51 -8.80 7.74
CA LEU A 130 17.80 -8.26 6.57
C LEU A 130 17.32 -9.32 5.57
N PRO A 131 18.09 -10.37 5.19
CA PRO A 131 17.58 -11.44 4.34
C PRO A 131 16.38 -12.16 4.94
N PHE A 132 16.35 -12.37 6.26
CA PHE A 132 15.19 -12.97 6.93
C PHE A 132 13.97 -12.05 6.90
N LEU A 133 14.16 -10.74 7.08
CA LEU A 133 13.08 -9.76 6.99
C LEU A 133 12.54 -9.63 5.56
N GLY A 134 13.40 -9.66 4.55
CA GLY A 134 13.01 -9.67 3.14
C GLY A 134 12.21 -10.94 2.79
N ALA A 135 12.69 -12.09 3.23
CA ALA A 135 11.99 -13.37 3.08
C ALA A 135 10.61 -13.36 3.75
N LEU A 136 10.52 -12.79 4.97
CA LEU A 136 9.26 -12.65 5.70
C LEU A 136 8.26 -11.73 4.97
N GLY A 137 8.73 -10.60 4.44
CA GLY A 137 7.90 -9.68 3.65
C GLY A 137 7.35 -10.35 2.39
N ALA A 138 8.20 -11.07 1.65
CA ALA A 138 7.80 -11.85 0.48
C ALA A 138 6.82 -12.98 0.85
N TYR A 139 7.02 -13.65 1.98
CA TYR A 139 6.13 -14.72 2.47
C TYR A 139 4.74 -14.20 2.82
N ILE A 140 4.63 -13.13 3.60
CA ILE A 140 3.34 -12.54 3.99
C ILE A 140 2.61 -12.00 2.75
N SER A 141 3.33 -11.34 1.84
CA SER A 141 2.77 -10.86 0.57
C SER A 141 2.21 -12.00 -0.29
N SER A 142 2.96 -13.11 -0.40
CA SER A 142 2.55 -14.31 -1.14
C SER A 142 1.33 -14.98 -0.48
N ARG A 143 1.30 -15.04 0.85
CA ARG A 143 0.16 -15.58 1.62
C ARG A 143 -1.11 -14.73 1.44
N ALA A 144 -0.97 -13.43 1.24
CA ALA A 144 -2.07 -12.52 0.90
C ALA A 144 -2.52 -12.62 -0.58
N GLY A 145 -2.00 -13.60 -1.34
CA GLY A 145 -2.31 -13.79 -2.76
C GLY A 145 -1.63 -12.77 -3.69
N GLY A 146 -0.52 -12.17 -3.24
CA GLY A 146 0.29 -11.24 -4.04
C GLY A 146 0.93 -11.94 -5.24
N SER A 147 1.11 -11.21 -6.33
CA SER A 147 1.88 -11.71 -7.49
C SER A 147 3.37 -11.82 -7.12
N ARG A 148 4.13 -12.57 -7.93
CA ARG A 148 5.60 -12.71 -7.77
C ARG A 148 6.31 -11.35 -7.69
N GLY A 149 5.90 -10.41 -8.53
CA GLY A 149 6.42 -9.03 -8.50
C GLY A 149 5.99 -8.26 -7.25
N THR A 150 4.78 -8.48 -6.74
CA THR A 150 4.29 -7.83 -5.51
C THR A 150 5.06 -8.31 -4.27
N ALA A 151 5.38 -9.60 -4.21
CA ALA A 151 6.16 -10.17 -3.12
C ALA A 151 7.61 -9.66 -3.10
N LEU A 152 8.25 -9.53 -4.27
CA LEU A 152 9.58 -8.93 -4.38
C LEU A 152 9.53 -7.44 -4.01
N LEU A 153 8.56 -6.68 -4.51
CA LEU A 153 8.41 -5.27 -4.14
C LEU A 153 8.20 -5.09 -2.62
N ALA A 154 7.41 -5.95 -1.98
CA ALA A 154 7.22 -5.92 -0.53
C ALA A 154 8.52 -6.21 0.24
N SER A 155 9.38 -7.09 -0.28
CA SER A 155 10.69 -7.41 0.29
C SER A 155 11.68 -6.25 0.20
N ILE A 156 11.67 -5.50 -0.91
CA ILE A 156 12.60 -4.38 -1.16
C ILE A 156 12.06 -3.06 -0.60
N PHE A 157 10.77 -3.00 -0.28
CA PHE A 157 10.11 -1.79 0.21
C PHE A 157 10.88 -1.06 1.33
N PRO A 158 11.42 -1.74 2.37
CA PRO A 158 12.22 -1.07 3.39
C PRO A 158 13.49 -0.41 2.83
N ALA A 159 14.15 -1.02 1.84
CA ALA A 159 15.31 -0.43 1.17
C ALA A 159 14.90 0.79 0.34
N LEU A 160 13.79 0.71 -0.40
CA LEU A 160 13.26 1.86 -1.15
C LEU A 160 12.92 3.03 -0.22
N ALA A 161 12.27 2.75 0.91
CA ALA A 161 11.95 3.76 1.91
C ALA A 161 13.23 4.40 2.47
N LEU A 162 14.24 3.60 2.83
CA LEU A 162 15.55 4.11 3.27
C LEU A 162 16.23 4.97 2.20
N THR A 163 16.23 4.53 0.94
CA THR A 163 16.81 5.30 -0.18
C THR A 163 16.11 6.64 -0.36
N LEU A 164 14.77 6.65 -0.25
CA LEU A 164 13.97 7.85 -0.35
C LEU A 164 14.21 8.80 0.83
N THR A 165 14.30 8.27 2.06
CA THR A 165 14.64 9.05 3.24
C THR A 165 16.01 9.70 3.11
N PHE A 166 17.03 8.96 2.67
CA PHE A 166 18.36 9.52 2.41
C PHE A 166 18.34 10.58 1.30
N LEU A 167 17.58 10.35 0.23
CA LEU A 167 17.44 11.31 -0.87
C LEU A 167 16.74 12.60 -0.43
N LEU A 168 15.79 12.52 0.51
CA LEU A 168 15.08 13.67 1.08
C LEU A 168 15.89 14.40 2.16
N MET A 169 16.73 13.69 2.91
CA MET A 169 17.60 14.28 3.93
C MET A 169 18.60 15.27 3.30
N PHE A 170 19.11 14.98 2.09
CA PHE A 170 20.02 15.85 1.35
C PHE A 170 19.50 17.28 1.07
N PRO A 171 18.35 17.49 0.40
CA PRO A 171 17.81 18.84 0.19
C PRO A 171 17.38 19.49 1.49
N ILE A 172 16.95 18.72 2.49
CA ILE A 172 16.58 19.23 3.82
C ILE A 172 17.81 19.82 4.52
N ASP A 173 18.92 19.08 4.59
CA ASP A 173 20.16 19.54 5.21
C ASP A 173 20.74 20.74 4.46
N MET A 174 20.68 20.74 3.12
CA MET A 174 21.10 21.87 2.29
C MET A 174 20.28 23.15 2.49
N ILE A 175 19.01 23.04 2.91
CA ILE A 175 18.14 24.20 3.21
C ILE A 175 18.33 24.64 4.66
N ILE A 176 18.49 23.69 5.59
CA ILE A 176 18.54 23.96 7.04
C ILE A 176 19.92 24.45 7.49
N GLU A 177 21.02 23.89 6.99
CA GLU A 177 22.37 24.30 7.41
C GLU A 177 22.67 25.78 7.15
N PRO A 178 22.30 26.37 5.98
CA PRO A 178 22.43 27.80 5.76
C PRO A 178 21.59 28.65 6.73
N ILE A 179 20.43 28.17 7.15
CA ILE A 179 19.54 28.85 8.11
C ILE A 179 20.16 28.87 9.52
N ILE A 180 20.94 27.84 9.87
CA ILE A 180 21.64 27.70 11.17
C ILE A 180 23.02 28.39 11.15
N GLY A 181 23.44 28.96 10.02
CA GLY A 181 24.71 29.68 9.89
C GLY A 181 25.92 28.79 9.57
N ARG A 182 25.71 27.53 9.16
CA ARG A 182 26.76 26.71 8.54
C ARG A 182 26.66 26.82 7.02
N GLN A 183 27.74 27.24 6.37
CA GLN A 183 27.83 27.15 4.93
C GLN A 183 28.16 25.71 4.54
N ALA A 184 27.14 24.98 4.09
CA ALA A 184 27.29 23.67 3.52
C ALA A 184 27.69 23.81 2.04
N ASP A 185 28.94 23.51 1.71
CA ASP A 185 29.41 23.56 0.33
C ASP A 185 28.84 22.37 -0.44
N PHE A 186 28.04 22.65 -1.48
CA PHE A 186 27.30 21.63 -2.26
C PHE A 186 28.20 20.48 -2.71
N LYS A 187 29.45 20.78 -3.09
CA LYS A 187 30.41 19.76 -3.56
C LYS A 187 30.81 18.79 -2.46
N ILE A 188 30.96 19.26 -1.22
CA ILE A 188 31.34 18.43 -0.08
C ILE A 188 30.17 17.53 0.32
N VAL A 189 28.96 18.10 0.39
CA VAL A 189 27.76 17.32 0.73
C VAL A 189 27.43 16.31 -0.38
N ALA A 190 27.55 16.69 -1.65
CA ALA A 190 27.33 15.78 -2.77
C ALA A 190 28.39 14.67 -2.82
N ALA A 191 29.66 14.97 -2.53
CA ALA A 191 30.72 13.98 -2.45
C ALA A 191 30.50 13.00 -1.28
N ALA A 192 30.07 13.49 -0.10
CA ALA A 192 29.71 12.65 1.04
C ALA A 192 28.49 11.75 0.73
N LEU A 193 27.48 12.29 0.05
CA LEU A 193 26.30 11.52 -0.36
C LEU A 193 26.67 10.39 -1.35
N LEU A 194 27.53 10.70 -2.33
CA LEU A 194 28.00 9.70 -3.30
C LEU A 194 28.92 8.66 -2.64
N LYS A 195 29.79 9.08 -1.72
CA LYS A 195 30.78 8.20 -1.10
C LYS A 195 30.16 7.29 -0.04
N ASP A 196 29.32 7.84 0.83
CA ASP A 196 28.79 7.13 2.00
C ASP A 196 27.35 6.64 1.76
N GLY A 197 26.54 7.40 1.03
CA GLY A 197 25.14 7.08 0.76
C GLY A 197 24.94 5.88 -0.16
N ILE A 198 25.78 5.72 -1.18
CA ILE A 198 25.71 4.59 -2.13
C ILE A 198 25.87 3.26 -1.38
N GLY A 199 26.83 3.17 -0.46
CA GLY A 199 27.03 1.98 0.38
C GLY A 199 25.83 1.68 1.26
N TRP A 200 25.34 2.69 1.98
CA TRP A 200 24.17 2.57 2.86
C TRP A 200 22.87 2.20 2.13
N MET A 201 22.76 2.52 0.84
CA MET A 201 21.62 2.14 0.00
C MET A 201 21.75 0.73 -0.60
N LEU A 202 22.93 0.38 -1.13
CA LEU A 202 23.14 -0.87 -1.85
C LEU A 202 23.17 -2.09 -0.93
N PHE A 203 23.92 -2.05 0.17
CA PHE A 203 24.12 -3.26 1.00
C PHE A 203 22.81 -3.75 1.65
N PRO A 204 21.98 -2.89 2.28
CA PRO A 204 20.68 -3.32 2.81
C PRO A 204 19.71 -3.75 1.71
N GLY A 205 19.71 -3.06 0.57
CA GLY A 205 18.86 -3.39 -0.57
C GLY A 205 19.16 -4.76 -1.16
N VAL A 206 20.44 -5.08 -1.36
CA VAL A 206 20.89 -6.38 -1.87
C VAL A 206 20.60 -7.50 -0.87
N ALA A 207 20.80 -7.26 0.43
CA ALA A 207 20.50 -8.26 1.46
C ALA A 207 18.98 -8.58 1.54
N LEU A 208 18.13 -7.55 1.50
CA LEU A 208 16.67 -7.71 1.46
C LEU A 208 16.20 -8.42 0.18
N LEU A 209 16.79 -8.06 -0.97
CA LEU A 209 16.55 -8.71 -2.26
C LEU A 209 16.89 -10.19 -2.25
N ALA A 210 18.07 -10.54 -1.73
CA ALA A 210 18.53 -11.93 -1.65
C ALA A 210 17.56 -12.78 -0.81
N GLY A 211 17.08 -12.24 0.32
CA GLY A 211 16.06 -12.86 1.15
C GLY A 211 14.72 -13.08 0.43
N GLY A 212 14.21 -12.03 -0.24
CA GLY A 212 12.97 -12.11 -1.01
C GLY A 212 13.03 -13.10 -2.18
N LEU A 213 14.16 -13.14 -2.88
CA LEU A 213 14.41 -14.09 -3.97
C LEU A 213 14.49 -15.53 -3.46
N LEU A 214 15.16 -15.76 -2.33
CA LEU A 214 15.28 -17.09 -1.73
C LEU A 214 13.91 -17.60 -1.26
N ALA A 215 13.10 -16.76 -0.63
CA ALA A 215 11.72 -17.09 -0.27
C ALA A 215 10.86 -17.38 -1.51
N HIS A 216 11.05 -16.62 -2.60
CA HIS A 216 10.36 -16.86 -3.86
C HIS A 216 10.71 -18.23 -4.45
N VAL A 217 12.00 -18.62 -4.47
CA VAL A 217 12.42 -19.95 -4.95
C VAL A 217 11.79 -21.05 -4.10
N LEU A 218 11.85 -20.94 -2.77
CA LEU A 218 11.26 -21.94 -1.86
C LEU A 218 9.74 -22.05 -2.00
N LEU A 219 9.04 -20.94 -2.21
CA LEU A 219 7.59 -20.93 -2.41
C LEU A 219 7.20 -21.48 -3.80
N SER A 220 8.04 -21.28 -4.82
CA SER A 220 7.84 -21.84 -6.15
C SER A 220 8.09 -23.35 -6.23
N LEU A 221 8.92 -23.88 -5.32
CA LEU A 221 9.22 -25.31 -5.19
C LEU A 221 8.14 -26.09 -4.43
N ARG A 222 7.17 -25.42 -3.79
CA ARG A 222 6.08 -26.10 -3.10
C ARG A 222 5.07 -26.58 -4.16
N PRO A 223 4.99 -27.88 -4.47
CA PRO A 223 4.02 -28.37 -5.44
C PRO A 223 2.64 -28.10 -4.86
N SER A 224 1.73 -27.61 -5.71
CA SER A 224 0.31 -27.54 -5.40
C SER A 224 -0.16 -28.93 -4.96
N SER A 225 -0.32 -29.16 -3.66
CA SER A 225 -0.97 -30.37 -3.12
C SER A 225 -2.49 -30.28 -3.33
N ARG A 226 -2.90 -30.03 -4.57
CA ARG A 226 -4.31 -29.83 -4.95
C ARG A 226 -4.72 -30.63 -6.18
N GLU A 227 -3.95 -31.65 -6.55
CA GLU A 227 -4.28 -32.59 -7.64
C GLU A 227 -4.37 -34.07 -7.21
N THR A 228 -4.32 -34.40 -5.91
CA THR A 228 -4.51 -35.79 -5.43
C THR A 228 -5.77 -35.94 -4.59
N ALA A 229 -6.93 -35.55 -5.13
CA ALA A 229 -8.23 -35.86 -4.55
C ALA A 229 -9.33 -35.98 -5.62
N ILE A 230 -9.05 -36.63 -6.74
CA ILE A 230 -10.07 -37.29 -7.57
C ILE A 230 -9.46 -38.59 -8.06
N GLY A 231 -9.75 -39.66 -7.34
CA GLY A 231 -9.51 -41.06 -7.69
C GLY A 231 -10.59 -41.86 -7.02
#